data_AF-A0A6P7GT02-F1
#
_entry.id   AF-A0A6P7GT02-F1
#
_cell.length_a   1.000
_cell.length_b   1.000
_cell.length_c   1.000
_cell.angle_alpha   90.00
_cell.angle_beta   90.00
_cell.angle_gamma   90.00
#
_symmetry.space_group_name_H-M   'P 1'
#
loop_
_entity.id
_entity.type
_entity.pdbx_description
1 polymer ?
#
loop_
_entity_poly.entity_id
_entity_poly.type
_entity_poly.pdbx_seq_one_letter_code
_entity_poly.pdbx_strand_id
1 'polypeptide(L)'
;MQEDPHKTTTKIQMYISEVRDIIVSPPATERCVKLKSELIKRLSASQQQKIKRLLEHEELGDRRPSQFLRHLQSLAGTTVPDNIVRSLWLGRLPSSTQAILATQAKASLDAVAELADTISEAIAPSVHISEASNARESTIDKLTAELAEMKIQLASLSQAQAQTNTYRRNCSN
;
A
#
# COMPACT_ATOMS: atom_id res chain seq x y z
N MET A 1 -30.39 2.15 -31.17
CA MET A 1 -28.98 2.48 -30.87
C MET A 1 -28.26 2.67 -32.19
N GLN A 2 -28.09 3.91 -32.64
CA GLN A 2 -27.31 4.23 -33.84
C GLN A 2 -25.85 4.39 -33.40
N GLU A 3 -24.95 3.45 -33.74
CA GLU A 3 -23.51 3.64 -33.49
C GLU A 3 -23.02 4.83 -34.34
N ASP A 4 -22.37 5.79 -33.72
CA ASP A 4 -21.83 7.00 -34.35
C ASP A 4 -20.82 6.62 -35.48
N PRO A 5 -20.98 7.13 -36.71
CA PRO A 5 -20.08 6.84 -37.83
C PRO A 5 -18.62 7.25 -37.58
N HIS A 6 -18.36 8.26 -36.74
CA HIS A 6 -17.00 8.67 -36.37
C HIS A 6 -16.32 7.64 -35.46
N LYS A 7 -17.08 7.02 -34.55
CA LYS A 7 -16.58 5.97 -33.66
C LYS A 7 -16.22 4.70 -34.43
N THR A 8 -17.01 4.36 -35.45
CA THR A 8 -16.79 3.20 -36.31
C THR A 8 -15.54 3.38 -37.18
N THR A 9 -15.39 4.55 -37.81
CA THR A 9 -14.21 4.89 -38.60
C THR A 9 -12.92 4.81 -37.76
N THR A 10 -12.96 5.29 -36.51
CA THR A 10 -11.81 5.26 -35.59
C THR A 10 -11.40 3.83 -35.23
N LYS A 11 -12.38 2.95 -34.93
CA LYS A 11 -12.11 1.53 -34.65
C LYS A 11 -11.46 0.83 -35.85
N ILE A 12 -11.97 1.07 -37.06
CA ILE A 12 -11.44 0.49 -38.30
C ILE A 12 -9.99 0.96 -38.55
N GLN A 13 -9.70 2.25 -38.37
CA GLN A 13 -8.33 2.78 -38.51
C GLN A 13 -7.34 2.14 -37.52
N MET A 14 -7.76 1.89 -36.28
CA MET A 14 -6.95 1.14 -35.32
C MET A 14 -6.68 -0.28 -35.80
N TYR A 15 -7.71 -1.01 -36.24
CA TYR A 15 -7.54 -2.38 -36.72
C TYR A 15 -6.59 -2.46 -37.92
N ILE A 16 -6.73 -1.56 -38.91
CA ILE A 16 -5.86 -1.51 -40.08
C ILE A 16 -4.41 -1.22 -39.67
N SER A 17 -4.20 -0.34 -38.69
CA SER A 17 -2.86 -0.01 -38.20
C SER A 17 -2.19 -1.21 -37.53
N GLU A 18 -2.96 -2.00 -36.78
CA GLU A 18 -2.45 -3.15 -36.03
C GLU A 18 -1.98 -4.31 -36.92
N VAL A 19 -2.49 -4.44 -38.15
CA VAL A 19 -2.14 -5.54 -39.08
C VAL A 19 -1.58 -5.06 -40.42
N ARG A 20 -1.11 -3.80 -40.50
CA ARG A 20 -0.60 -3.19 -41.73
C ARG A 20 0.50 -4.03 -42.39
N ASP A 21 1.42 -4.57 -41.62
CA ASP A 21 2.53 -5.41 -42.07
C ASP A 21 2.06 -6.71 -42.74
N ILE A 22 1.00 -7.34 -42.21
CA ILE A 22 0.42 -8.57 -42.78
C ILE A 22 -0.32 -8.27 -44.09
N ILE A 23 -0.90 -7.06 -44.19
CA ILE A 23 -1.55 -6.57 -45.41
C ILE A 23 -0.49 -6.25 -46.47
N VAL A 24 0.62 -5.61 -46.08
CA VAL A 24 1.73 -5.22 -46.98
C VAL A 24 2.55 -6.43 -47.45
N SER A 25 2.70 -7.45 -46.61
CA SER A 25 3.43 -8.68 -46.92
C SER A 25 2.59 -9.94 -46.62
N PRO A 26 1.66 -10.32 -47.51
CA PRO A 26 0.73 -11.41 -47.26
C PRO A 26 1.43 -12.78 -47.25
N PRO A 27 1.07 -13.69 -46.32
CA PRO A 27 1.60 -15.07 -46.29
C PRO A 27 1.24 -15.86 -47.55
N ALA A 28 2.09 -16.79 -47.98
CA ALA A 28 1.85 -17.64 -49.17
C ALA A 28 0.66 -18.61 -49.00
N THR A 29 0.40 -19.07 -47.77
CA THR A 29 -0.64 -20.06 -47.44
C THR A 29 -1.43 -19.60 -46.21
N GLU A 30 -2.71 -19.95 -46.14
CA GLU A 30 -3.60 -19.66 -45.00
C GLU A 30 -3.75 -18.17 -44.64
N ARG A 31 -3.68 -17.27 -45.65
CA ARG A 31 -3.75 -15.80 -45.49
C ARG A 31 -4.81 -15.32 -44.50
N CYS A 32 -6.06 -15.77 -44.66
CA CYS A 32 -7.17 -15.36 -43.82
C CYS A 32 -7.05 -15.87 -42.38
N VAL A 33 -6.55 -17.09 -42.19
CA VAL A 33 -6.37 -17.68 -40.85
C VAL A 33 -5.26 -16.96 -40.11
N LYS A 34 -4.11 -16.75 -40.75
CA LYS A 34 -2.97 -16.00 -40.17
C LYS A 34 -3.31 -14.54 -39.88
N LEU A 35 -4.03 -13.88 -40.78
CA LEU A 35 -4.49 -12.51 -40.55
C LEU A 35 -5.42 -12.44 -39.35
N LYS A 36 -6.41 -13.33 -39.25
CA LYS A 36 -7.33 -13.39 -38.10
C LYS A 36 -6.58 -13.70 -36.79
N SER A 37 -5.67 -14.67 -36.79
CA SER A 37 -4.94 -15.05 -35.58
C SER A 37 -4.03 -13.93 -35.07
N GLU A 38 -3.31 -13.26 -35.96
CA GLU A 38 -2.45 -12.14 -35.59
C GLU A 38 -3.26 -10.91 -35.18
N LEU A 39 -4.38 -10.63 -35.85
CA LEU A 39 -5.28 -9.55 -35.44
C LEU A 39 -5.80 -9.78 -34.01
N ILE A 40 -6.28 -11.00 -33.72
CA ILE A 40 -6.74 -11.37 -32.37
C ILE A 40 -5.60 -11.22 -31.37
N LYS A 41 -4.42 -11.77 -31.67
CA LYS A 41 -3.26 -11.74 -30.78
C LYS A 41 -2.84 -10.31 -30.44
N ARG A 42 -2.71 -9.45 -31.45
CA ARG A 42 -2.24 -8.07 -31.27
C ARG A 42 -3.27 -7.19 -30.57
N LEU A 43 -4.55 -7.32 -30.93
CA LEU A 43 -5.61 -6.61 -30.23
C LEU A 43 -5.74 -7.05 -28.77
N SER A 44 -5.64 -8.36 -28.50
CA SER A 44 -5.60 -8.88 -27.13
C SER A 44 -4.40 -8.33 -26.36
N ALA A 45 -3.21 -8.28 -26.97
CA ALA A 45 -2.02 -7.71 -26.34
C ALA A 45 -2.19 -6.20 -26.04
N SER A 46 -2.73 -5.44 -27.00
CA SER A 46 -3.03 -4.01 -26.83
C SER A 46 -4.06 -3.77 -25.72
N GLN A 47 -5.11 -4.58 -25.66
CA GLN A 47 -6.12 -4.52 -24.60
C GLN A 47 -5.53 -4.88 -23.23
N GLN A 48 -4.72 -5.94 -23.16
CA GLN A 48 -4.02 -6.34 -21.94
C GLN A 48 -3.11 -5.23 -21.43
N GLN A 49 -2.36 -4.56 -22.31
CA GLN A 49 -1.52 -3.41 -21.94
C GLN A 49 -2.35 -2.25 -21.38
N LYS A 50 -3.50 -1.96 -22.01
CA LYS A 50 -4.41 -0.90 -21.53
C LYS A 50 -4.96 -1.21 -20.15
N ILE A 51 -5.41 -2.44 -19.91
CA ILE A 51 -5.93 -2.86 -18.60
C ILE A 51 -4.79 -2.87 -17.58
N LYS A 52 -3.60 -3.39 -17.94
CA LYS A 52 -2.44 -3.37 -17.05
C LYS A 52 -2.10 -1.94 -16.61
N ARG A 53 -2.08 -0.98 -17.54
CA ARG A 53 -1.88 0.43 -17.20
C ARG A 53 -2.96 0.92 -16.23
N LEU A 54 -4.23 0.59 -16.46
CA LEU A 54 -5.31 0.97 -15.54
C LEU A 54 -5.09 0.40 -14.13
N LEU A 55 -4.77 -0.89 -14.04
CA LEU A 55 -4.46 -1.55 -12.77
C LEU A 55 -3.24 -0.91 -12.07
N GLU A 56 -2.22 -0.48 -12.82
CA GLU A 56 -1.03 0.17 -12.25
C GLU A 56 -1.34 1.49 -11.53
N HIS A 57 -2.42 2.18 -11.89
CA HIS A 57 -2.87 3.41 -11.23
C HIS A 57 -3.78 3.14 -10.02
N GLU A 58 -4.18 1.89 -9.78
CA GLU A 58 -4.96 1.54 -8.60
C GLU A 58 -4.07 1.48 -7.35
N GLU A 59 -4.59 2.03 -6.26
CA GLU A 59 -3.94 2.10 -4.97
C GLU A 59 -4.69 1.24 -3.94
N LEU A 60 -3.96 0.69 -2.98
CA LEU A 60 -4.53 -0.12 -1.89
C LEU A 60 -5.46 0.74 -0.99
N GLY A 61 -5.05 1.97 -0.68
CA GLY A 61 -5.75 2.85 0.26
C GLY A 61 -5.95 2.20 1.63
N ASP A 62 -7.14 2.39 2.21
CA ASP A 62 -7.56 1.76 3.48
C ASP A 62 -8.23 0.39 3.30
N ARG A 63 -8.18 -0.18 2.09
CA ARG A 63 -8.84 -1.45 1.79
C ARG A 63 -8.06 -2.62 2.35
N ARG A 64 -8.77 -3.68 2.74
CA ARG A 64 -8.12 -4.95 3.09
C ARG A 64 -7.40 -5.53 1.86
N PRO A 65 -6.22 -6.14 2.03
CA PRO A 65 -5.50 -6.82 0.94
C PRO A 65 -6.39 -7.74 0.08
N SER A 66 -7.28 -8.54 0.70
CA SER A 66 -8.21 -9.43 0.00
C SER A 66 -9.24 -8.69 -0.86
N GLN A 67 -9.78 -7.57 -0.37
CA GLN A 67 -10.73 -6.74 -1.10
C GLN A 67 -10.07 -6.09 -2.31
N PHE A 68 -8.84 -5.58 -2.12
CA PHE A 68 -8.06 -4.99 -3.20
C PHE A 68 -7.73 -6.01 -4.29
N LEU A 69 -7.40 -7.25 -3.92
CA LEU A 69 -7.16 -8.32 -4.87
C LEU A 69 -8.38 -8.63 -5.73
N ARG A 70 -9.55 -8.80 -5.11
CA ARG A 70 -10.82 -9.04 -5.82
C ARG A 70 -11.15 -7.88 -6.77
N HIS A 71 -10.86 -6.64 -6.35
CA HIS A 71 -11.03 -5.47 -7.20
C HIS A 71 -10.11 -5.51 -8.44
N LEU A 72 -8.82 -5.81 -8.25
CA LEU A 72 -7.88 -5.96 -9.37
C LEU A 72 -8.30 -7.09 -10.32
N GLN A 73 -8.78 -8.23 -9.79
CA GLN A 73 -9.29 -9.34 -10.61
C GLN A 73 -10.54 -8.92 -11.41
N SER A 74 -11.45 -8.15 -10.81
CA SER A 74 -12.63 -7.64 -11.51
C SER A 74 -12.27 -6.68 -12.64
N LEU A 75 -11.21 -5.88 -12.47
CA LEU A 75 -10.72 -4.95 -13.50
C LEU A 75 -9.90 -5.68 -14.58
N ALA A 76 -9.13 -6.69 -14.19
CA ALA A 76 -8.34 -7.54 -15.07
C ALA A 76 -9.22 -8.39 -16.01
N GLY A 77 -10.32 -8.93 -15.49
CA GLY A 77 -11.17 -9.88 -16.18
C GLY A 77 -10.36 -11.09 -16.69
N THR A 78 -10.73 -11.61 -17.86
CA THR A 78 -10.01 -12.72 -18.52
C THR A 78 -8.86 -12.25 -19.41
N THR A 79 -8.64 -10.94 -19.50
CA THR A 79 -7.67 -10.35 -20.45
C THR A 79 -6.26 -10.28 -19.86
N VAL A 80 -6.14 -10.09 -18.55
CA VAL A 80 -4.85 -10.03 -17.85
C VAL A 80 -4.62 -11.33 -17.07
N PRO A 81 -3.49 -12.02 -17.27
CA PRO A 81 -3.13 -13.22 -16.51
C PRO A 81 -3.01 -12.98 -14.99
N ASP A 82 -3.46 -13.96 -14.20
CA ASP A 82 -3.42 -13.92 -12.73
C ASP A 82 -2.02 -13.68 -12.15
N ASN A 83 -0.95 -14.13 -12.82
CA ASN A 83 0.42 -13.90 -12.35
C ASN A 83 0.79 -12.41 -12.40
N ILE A 84 0.26 -11.66 -13.36
CA ILE A 84 0.46 -10.20 -13.45
C ILE A 84 -0.34 -9.51 -12.34
N VAL A 85 -1.60 -9.91 -12.15
CA VAL A 85 -2.46 -9.40 -11.07
C VAL A 85 -1.81 -9.63 -9.71
N ARG A 86 -1.30 -10.85 -9.48
CA ARG A 86 -0.58 -11.23 -8.25
C ARG A 86 0.65 -10.36 -8.02
N SER A 87 1.49 -10.18 -9.05
CA SER A 87 2.70 -9.37 -8.94
C SER A 87 2.38 -7.92 -8.58
N LEU A 88 1.40 -7.34 -9.26
CA LEU A 88 0.96 -5.97 -8.99
C LEU A 88 0.37 -5.83 -7.59
N TRP A 89 -0.49 -6.77 -7.19
CA TRP A 89 -1.10 -6.81 -5.86
C TRP A 89 -0.04 -6.88 -4.76
N LEU A 90 0.89 -7.83 -4.84
CA LEU A 90 2.00 -7.95 -3.87
C LEU A 90 2.82 -6.65 -3.81
N GLY A 91 3.15 -6.07 -4.96
CA GLY A 91 3.94 -4.83 -5.04
C GLY A 91 3.25 -3.58 -4.47
N ARG A 92 1.95 -3.66 -4.13
CA ARG A 92 1.19 -2.57 -3.48
C ARG A 92 0.99 -2.77 -1.98
N LEU A 93 1.34 -3.94 -1.44
CA LEU A 93 1.24 -4.21 0.00
C LEU A 93 2.41 -3.58 0.77
N PRO A 94 2.26 -3.30 2.07
CA PRO A 94 3.37 -2.88 2.93
C PRO A 94 4.51 -3.92 2.95
N SER A 95 5.76 -3.45 3.08
CA SER A 95 6.96 -4.31 3.03
C SER A 95 6.95 -5.44 4.08
N SER A 96 6.38 -5.19 5.26
CA SER A 96 6.22 -6.21 6.32
C SER A 96 5.33 -7.37 5.85
N THR A 97 4.20 -7.06 5.23
CA THR A 97 3.29 -8.07 4.65
C THR A 97 3.96 -8.79 3.49
N GLN A 98 4.63 -8.07 2.58
CA GLN A 98 5.33 -8.68 1.44
C GLN A 98 6.37 -9.72 1.89
N ALA A 99 7.17 -9.41 2.92
CA ALA A 99 8.20 -10.31 3.42
C ALA A 99 7.64 -11.65 3.92
N ILE A 100 6.48 -11.62 4.60
CA ILE A 100 5.82 -12.82 5.10
C ILE A 100 5.22 -13.61 3.92
N LEU A 101 4.54 -12.93 3.00
CA LEU A 101 3.92 -13.58 1.84
C LEU A 101 4.93 -14.15 0.84
N ALA A 102 6.18 -13.64 0.81
CA ALA A 102 7.24 -14.17 -0.04
C ALA A 102 7.56 -15.65 0.26
N THR A 103 7.31 -16.10 1.50
CA THR A 103 7.46 -17.50 1.89
C THR A 103 6.37 -18.41 1.30
N GLN A 104 5.26 -17.83 0.82
CA GLN A 104 4.07 -18.54 0.33
C GLN A 104 3.92 -18.51 -1.20
N ALA A 105 5.04 -18.62 -1.91
CA ALA A 105 5.07 -18.60 -3.38
C ALA A 105 4.20 -19.68 -4.06
N LYS A 106 3.96 -20.82 -3.39
CA LYS A 106 3.17 -21.95 -3.92
C LYS A 106 1.68 -21.91 -3.55
N ALA A 107 1.28 -21.01 -2.64
CA ALA A 107 -0.11 -20.94 -2.19
C ALA A 107 -1.02 -20.28 -3.23
N SER A 108 -2.30 -20.68 -3.24
CA SER A 108 -3.30 -20.08 -4.11
C SER A 108 -3.46 -18.58 -3.82
N LEU A 109 -3.87 -17.82 -4.83
CA LEU A 109 -3.99 -16.37 -4.72
C LEU A 109 -4.99 -15.99 -3.61
N ASP A 110 -6.09 -16.72 -3.49
CA ASP A 110 -7.09 -16.54 -2.42
C ASP A 110 -6.51 -16.82 -1.03
N ALA A 111 -5.76 -17.91 -0.85
CA ALA A 111 -5.17 -18.24 0.44
C ALA A 111 -4.13 -17.19 0.89
N VAL A 112 -3.35 -16.68 -0.05
CA VAL A 112 -2.38 -15.59 0.21
C VAL A 112 -3.10 -14.29 0.55
N ALA A 113 -4.27 -14.03 -0.04
CA ALA A 113 -5.10 -12.87 0.25
C ALA A 113 -5.64 -12.89 1.70
N GLU A 114 -6.19 -14.03 2.14
CA GLU A 114 -6.70 -14.22 3.50
C GLU A 114 -5.57 -14.13 4.54
N LEU A 115 -4.39 -14.66 4.21
CA LEU A 115 -3.20 -14.50 5.06
C LEU A 115 -2.78 -13.02 5.15
N ALA A 116 -2.77 -12.30 4.03
CA ALA A 116 -2.42 -10.88 4.00
C ALA A 116 -3.36 -10.04 4.87
N ASP A 117 -4.64 -10.37 4.87
CA ASP A 117 -5.65 -9.78 5.74
C ASP A 117 -5.35 -10.02 7.22
N THR A 118 -5.03 -11.27 7.58
CA THR A 118 -4.68 -11.64 8.96
C THR A 118 -3.42 -10.90 9.42
N ILE A 119 -2.42 -10.77 8.55
CA ILE A 119 -1.20 -10.00 8.81
C ILE A 119 -1.54 -8.52 9.01
N SER A 120 -2.40 -7.95 8.16
CA SER A 120 -2.79 -6.55 8.26
C SER A 120 -3.49 -6.24 9.58
N GLU A 121 -4.34 -7.15 10.07
CA GLU A 121 -5.00 -7.04 11.37
C GLU A 121 -4.01 -7.19 12.53
N ALA A 122 -3.06 -8.12 12.42
CA ALA A 122 -2.06 -8.36 13.47
C ALA A 122 -1.03 -7.23 13.60
N ILE A 123 -0.70 -6.56 12.48
CA ILE A 123 0.24 -5.43 12.45
C ILE A 123 -0.45 -4.11 12.76
N ALA A 124 -1.77 -3.99 12.52
CA ALA A 124 -2.51 -2.81 12.92
C ALA A 124 -2.34 -2.60 14.44
N PRO A 125 -2.03 -1.37 14.89
CA PRO A 125 -1.88 -1.08 16.30
C PRO A 125 -3.20 -1.43 16.99
N SER A 126 -3.18 -2.49 17.81
CA SER A 126 -4.36 -2.88 18.55
C SER A 126 -4.74 -1.73 19.47
N VAL A 127 -6.01 -1.31 19.41
CA VAL A 127 -6.58 -0.23 20.23
C VAL A 127 -6.51 -0.55 21.75
N HIS A 128 -6.06 -1.77 22.10
CA HIS A 128 -5.79 -2.21 23.47
C HIS A 128 -4.55 -1.55 24.12
N ILE A 129 -3.80 -0.69 23.42
CA ILE A 129 -2.74 0.13 24.04
C ILE A 129 -3.33 1.32 24.85
N SER A 130 -4.65 1.52 24.86
CA SER A 130 -5.25 2.63 25.61
C SER A 130 -5.05 2.51 27.13
N GLU A 131 -5.14 1.31 27.71
CA GLU A 131 -4.96 1.13 29.17
C GLU A 131 -3.49 1.26 29.59
N ALA A 132 -2.56 0.69 28.83
CA ALA A 132 -1.12 0.81 29.10
C ALA A 132 -0.61 2.24 28.86
N SER A 133 -1.17 2.97 27.89
CA SER A 133 -0.82 4.37 27.64
C SER A 133 -1.31 5.28 28.77
N ASN A 134 -2.55 5.11 29.23
CA ASN A 134 -3.09 5.86 30.37
C ASN A 134 -2.35 5.55 31.68
N ALA A 135 -1.98 4.29 31.91
CA ALA A 135 -1.18 3.89 33.07
C ALA A 135 0.25 4.49 33.00
N ARG A 136 0.83 4.58 31.81
CA ARG A 136 2.16 5.19 31.61
C ARG A 136 2.11 6.71 31.76
N GLU A 137 1.09 7.36 31.23
CA GLU A 137 0.89 8.81 31.32
C GLU A 137 0.65 9.25 32.77
N SER A 138 -0.22 8.56 33.50
CA SER A 138 -0.42 8.80 34.94
C SER A 138 0.85 8.56 35.78
N THR A 139 1.70 7.61 35.40
CA THR A 139 2.99 7.38 36.08
C THR A 139 3.97 8.52 35.80
N ILE A 140 4.01 9.03 34.56
CA ILE A 140 4.86 10.17 34.17
C ILE A 140 4.40 11.45 34.89
N ASP A 141 3.09 11.69 34.99
CA ASP A 141 2.53 12.82 35.73
C ASP A 141 2.86 12.76 37.22
N LYS A 142 2.79 11.56 37.81
CA LYS A 142 3.15 11.38 39.22
C LYS A 142 4.64 11.63 39.47
N LEU A 143 5.52 11.13 38.60
CA LEU A 143 6.96 11.34 38.71
C LEU A 143 7.36 12.80 38.48
N THR A 144 6.69 13.50 37.56
CA THR A 144 6.94 14.93 37.32
C THR A 144 6.48 15.80 38.49
N ALA A 145 5.37 15.45 39.15
CA ALA A 145 4.94 16.10 40.39
C ALA A 145 5.95 15.91 41.54
N GLU A 146 6.42 14.67 41.77
CA GLU A 146 7.44 14.38 42.79
C GLU A 146 8.76 15.13 42.52
N LEU A 147 9.19 15.23 41.26
CA LEU A 147 10.37 16.02 40.88
C LEU A 147 10.18 17.52 41.13
N ALA A 148 8.99 18.07 40.89
CA ALA A 148 8.70 19.47 41.17
C ALA A 148 8.75 19.75 42.68
N GLU A 149 8.19 18.86 43.50
CA GLU A 149 8.20 18.97 44.96
C GLU A 149 9.63 18.89 45.51
N MET A 150 10.43 17.93 45.05
CA MET A 150 11.83 17.78 45.46
C MET A 150 12.67 19.02 45.09
N LYS A 151 12.40 19.64 43.94
CA LYS A 151 13.06 20.87 43.50
C LYS A 151 12.72 22.05 44.42
N ILE A 152 11.48 22.14 44.92
CA ILE A 152 11.08 23.17 45.89
C ILE A 152 11.80 22.96 47.23
N GLN A 153 11.89 21.72 47.72
CA GLN A 153 12.61 21.40 48.96
C GLN A 153 14.11 21.72 48.86
N LEU A 154 14.74 21.46 47.72
CA LEU A 154 16.15 21.83 47.51
C LEU A 154 16.35 23.34 47.50
N ALA A 155 15.42 24.11 46.90
CA ALA A 155 15.50 25.56 46.88
C ALA A 155 15.36 26.16 48.29
N SER A 156 14.44 25.64 49.12
CA SER A 156 14.26 26.13 50.50
C SER A 156 15.44 25.79 51.40
N LEU A 157 16.00 24.57 51.30
CA LEU A 157 17.21 24.19 52.03
C LEU A 157 18.42 25.03 51.63
N SER A 158 18.60 25.27 50.32
CA SER A 158 19.67 26.14 49.81
C SER A 158 19.56 27.57 50.36
N GLN A 159 18.35 28.14 50.39
CA GLN A 159 18.10 29.47 50.94
C GLN A 159 18.35 29.53 52.46
N ALA A 160 17.91 28.52 53.21
CA ALA A 160 18.14 28.44 54.66
C ALA A 160 19.64 28.34 55.00
N GLN A 161 20.41 27.59 54.19
CA GLN A 161 21.87 27.50 54.34
C GLN A 161 22.57 28.83 54.00
N ALA A 162 22.09 29.58 53.00
CA ALA A 162 22.63 30.90 52.67
C ALA A 162 22.38 31.93 53.80
N GLN A 163 21.20 31.89 54.43
CA GLN A 163 20.85 32.76 55.55
C GLN A 163 21.65 32.44 56.83
N THR A 164 21.86 31.16 57.13
CA THR A 164 22.66 30.75 58.30
C THR A 164 24.14 31.10 58.14
N ASN A 165 24.71 30.97 56.93
CA ASN A 165 26.09 31.37 56.64
C ASN A 165 26.31 32.89 56.74
N THR A 166 25.33 33.70 56.32
CA THR A 166 25.43 35.17 56.42
C THR A 166 25.32 35.65 57.87
N TYR A 167 24.41 35.06 58.66
CA TYR A 167 24.32 35.34 60.09
C TYR A 167 25.62 34.98 60.85
N ARG A 168 26.18 33.81 60.59
CA ARG A 168 27.42 33.36 61.26
C ARG A 168 28.61 34.27 60.97
N ARG A 169 28.68 34.83 59.76
CA ARG A 169 29.77 35.72 59.32
C ARG A 169 29.69 37.10 59.98
N ASN A 170 28.47 37.61 60.22
CA ASN A 170 28.27 38.90 60.87
C ASN A 170 28.53 38.88 62.39
N CYS A 171 28.40 37.72 63.05
CA CYS A 171 28.71 37.57 64.47
C CYS A 171 30.21 37.31 64.77
N SER A 172 31.08 37.35 63.76
CA SER A 172 32.52 37.05 63.88
C SER A 172 33.44 38.25 63.61
N ASN A 173 32.90 39.47 63.48
CA ASN A 173 33.63 40.75 63.42
C ASN A 173 33.30 41.57 64.66
#